data_AF-A0A950VFV9-F1
#
_entry.id   AF-A0A950VFV9-F1
#
_cell.length_a   1.000
_cell.length_b   1.000
_cell.length_c   1.000
_cell.angle_alpha   90.00
_cell.angle_beta   90.00
_cell.angle_gamma   90.00
#
_symmetry.space_group_name_H-M   'P 1'
#
loop_
_entity.id
_entity.type
_entity.pdbx_description
1 polymer ?
#
loop_
_entity_poly.entity_id
_entity_poly.type
_entity_poly.pdbx_seq_one_letter_code
_entity_poly.pdbx_strand_id
1 'polypeptide(L)'
;MTHRLNTSAVALVTGHENPHKPESALDWGVLARFPGTLVVYMGVSHLGQLVQTLLAHGKSPDTPSAVVQWATTGDQRTVEAPLIDLPRAVQHGGITAPAIVLIGPVVALRAQLAWFEQRPLYGKRVLVSR
;
A
#
# COMPACT_ATOMS: atom_id res chain seq x y z
N MET A 1 8.58 -1.97 5.63
CA MET A 1 9.18 -1.45 6.88
C MET A 1 8.94 -2.49 7.98
N THR A 2 9.93 -2.79 8.82
CA THR A 2 9.76 -3.59 10.04
C THR A 2 9.81 -2.65 11.26
N HIS A 3 9.08 -2.99 12.32
CA HIS A 3 9.16 -2.29 13.61
C HIS A 3 9.36 -3.36 14.69
N ARG A 4 10.34 -3.18 15.58
CA ARG A 4 10.74 -4.22 16.56
C ARG A 4 9.60 -4.73 17.43
N LEU A 5 8.57 -3.91 17.65
CA LEU A 5 7.39 -4.27 18.45
C LEU A 5 6.19 -4.75 17.63
N ASN A 6 6.16 -4.53 16.31
CA ASN A 6 4.96 -4.76 15.50
C ASN A 6 5.18 -5.79 14.38
N THR A 7 6.37 -5.88 13.80
CA THR A 7 6.62 -6.70 12.62
C THR A 7 8.11 -6.93 12.36
N SER A 8 8.54 -8.19 12.30
CA SER A 8 9.93 -8.58 11.98
C SER A 8 10.15 -9.04 10.53
N ALA A 9 9.09 -9.11 9.72
CA ALA A 9 9.15 -9.63 8.34
C ALA A 9 8.40 -8.71 7.35
N VAL A 10 8.90 -8.64 6.12
CA VAL A 10 8.28 -7.90 5.01
C VAL A 10 8.25 -8.80 3.78
N ALA A 11 7.12 -8.83 3.07
CA ALA A 11 6.96 -9.50 1.79
C ALA A 11 6.72 -8.45 0.70
N LEU A 12 7.50 -8.49 -0.38
CA LEU A 12 7.35 -7.61 -1.53
C LEU A 12 6.84 -8.46 -2.70
N VAL A 13 5.67 -8.12 -3.22
CA VAL A 13 5.00 -8.89 -4.27
C VAL A 13 4.45 -7.97 -5.36
N THR A 14 4.23 -8.50 -6.56
CA THR A 14 3.49 -7.81 -7.62
C THR A 14 2.01 -8.21 -7.56
N GLY A 15 1.12 -7.23 -7.59
CA GLY A 15 -0.33 -7.44 -7.71
C GLY A 15 -0.79 -7.59 -9.17
N HIS A 16 0.10 -7.34 -10.13
CA HIS A 16 -0.15 -7.60 -11.55
C HIS A 16 0.64 -8.83 -11.97
N GLU A 17 -0.07 -9.93 -12.17
CA GLU A 17 0.45 -11.09 -12.86
C GLU A 17 -0.10 -11.12 -14.29
N ASN A 18 0.71 -11.62 -15.23
CA ASN A 18 0.35 -11.68 -16.64
C ASN A 18 -1.03 -12.34 -16.85
N PRO A 19 -2.01 -11.68 -17.50
CA PRO A 19 -3.36 -12.22 -17.72
C PRO A 19 -3.38 -13.55 -18.48
N HIS A 20 -2.29 -13.91 -19.15
CA HIS A 20 -2.14 -15.17 -19.90
C HIS A 20 -1.60 -16.34 -19.06
N LYS A 21 -1.37 -16.17 -17.76
CA LYS A 21 -1.04 -17.29 -16.86
C LYS A 21 -2.31 -17.88 -16.23
N PRO A 22 -2.50 -19.21 -16.29
CA PRO A 22 -3.71 -19.88 -15.79
C PRO A 22 -3.81 -19.90 -14.25
N GLU A 23 -2.70 -19.75 -13.53
CA GLU A 23 -2.66 -19.69 -12.07
C GLU A 23 -1.83 -18.49 -11.62
N SER A 24 -2.28 -17.84 -10.55
CA SER A 24 -1.48 -16.85 -9.82
C SER A 24 -0.23 -17.56 -9.28
N ALA A 25 0.97 -17.13 -9.66
CA ALA A 25 2.23 -17.64 -9.14
C ALA A 25 2.36 -17.40 -7.62
N LEU A 26 1.61 -16.44 -7.08
CA LEU A 26 1.53 -16.17 -5.65
C LEU A 26 0.42 -16.96 -4.96
N ASP A 27 0.79 -17.65 -3.87
CA ASP A 27 -0.17 -18.21 -2.90
C ASP A 27 -0.70 -17.08 -2.00
N TRP A 28 -1.86 -16.54 -2.39
CA TRP A 28 -2.56 -15.50 -1.64
C TRP A 28 -3.04 -15.97 -0.27
N GLY A 29 -3.22 -17.28 -0.07
CA GLY A 29 -3.52 -17.87 1.22
C GLY A 29 -2.39 -17.65 2.23
N VAL A 30 -1.15 -17.94 1.81
CA VAL A 30 0.04 -17.70 2.63
C VAL A 30 0.25 -16.19 2.85
N LEU A 31 0.07 -15.36 1.83
CA LEU A 31 0.23 -13.91 1.96
C LEU A 31 -0.81 -13.27 2.89
N ALA A 32 -2.06 -13.76 2.89
CA ALA A 32 -3.08 -13.33 3.83
C ALA A 32 -2.67 -13.66 5.28
N ARG A 33 -2.14 -14.86 5.53
CA ARG A 33 -1.69 -15.27 6.86
C ARG A 33 -0.31 -14.74 7.25
N PHE A 34 0.39 -14.06 6.35
CA PHE A 34 1.71 -13.50 6.63
C PHE A 34 1.65 -12.56 7.84
N PRO A 35 2.39 -12.85 8.92
CA PRO A 35 2.39 -12.05 10.15
C PRO A 35 3.15 -10.72 9.97
N GLY A 36 3.79 -10.57 8.80
CA GLY A 36 4.60 -9.43 8.44
C GLY A 36 3.82 -8.25 7.85
N THR A 37 4.56 -7.33 7.24
CA THR A 37 3.99 -6.30 6.37
C THR A 37 4.02 -6.77 4.93
N LEU A 38 2.87 -6.79 4.28
CA LEU A 38 2.76 -7.08 2.86
C LEU A 38 2.86 -5.78 2.07
N VAL A 39 3.75 -5.75 1.08
CA VAL A 39 3.98 -4.63 0.16
C VAL A 39 3.63 -5.10 -1.24
N VAL A 40 2.57 -4.57 -1.83
CA VAL A 40 2.09 -4.96 -3.16
C VAL A 40 2.37 -3.84 -4.16
N TYR A 41 3.26 -4.14 -5.10
CA TYR A 41 3.57 -3.29 -6.26
C TYR A 41 2.55 -3.52 -7.36
N MET A 42 2.24 -2.49 -8.14
CA MET A 42 1.31 -2.59 -9.29
C MET A 42 -0.08 -3.14 -8.92
N GLY A 43 -0.46 -3.12 -7.63
CA GLY A 43 -1.74 -3.65 -7.16
C GLY A 43 -2.88 -2.65 -7.16
N VAL A 44 -2.60 -1.35 -7.33
CA VAL A 44 -3.62 -0.29 -7.18
C VAL A 44 -4.75 -0.38 -8.21
N SER A 45 -4.45 -0.78 -9.45
CA SER A 45 -5.45 -0.92 -10.52
C SER A 45 -6.46 -2.05 -10.27
N HIS A 46 -6.08 -3.06 -9.47
CA HIS A 46 -6.91 -4.22 -9.12
C HIS A 46 -7.15 -4.29 -7.61
N LEU A 47 -7.05 -3.16 -6.90
CA LEU A 47 -7.05 -3.12 -5.44
C LEU A 47 -8.30 -3.76 -4.83
N GLY A 48 -9.47 -3.58 -5.44
CA GLY A 48 -10.71 -4.22 -4.98
C GLY A 48 -10.60 -5.74 -4.99
N GLN A 49 -10.09 -6.34 -6.07
CA GLN A 49 -9.90 -7.78 -6.19
C GLN A 49 -8.87 -8.29 -5.19
N LEU A 50 -7.73 -7.59 -5.07
CA LEU A 50 -6.68 -7.90 -4.10
C LEU A 50 -7.23 -7.96 -2.66
N VAL A 51 -7.98 -6.94 -2.25
CA VAL A 51 -8.58 -6.87 -0.92
C VAL A 51 -9.54 -8.04 -0.71
N GLN A 52 -10.45 -8.31 -1.64
CA GLN A 52 -11.39 -9.43 -1.52
C GLN A 52 -10.67 -10.77 -1.39
N THR A 53 -9.62 -11.02 -2.18
CA THR A 53 -8.82 -12.24 -2.09
C THR A 53 -8.15 -12.39 -0.71
N LEU A 54 -7.56 -11.32 -0.17
CA LEU A 54 -6.93 -11.37 1.15
C LEU A 54 -7.95 -11.61 2.28
N LEU A 55 -9.12 -10.99 2.21
CA LEU A 55 -10.21 -11.21 3.17
C LEU A 55 -10.73 -12.64 3.10
N ALA A 56 -10.95 -13.17 1.90
CA ALA A 56 -11.39 -14.55 1.68
C ALA A 56 -10.41 -15.59 2.24
N HIS A 57 -9.11 -15.26 2.27
CA HIS A 57 -8.07 -16.10 2.86
C HIS A 57 -7.78 -15.83 4.35
N GLY A 58 -8.63 -15.03 5.02
CA GLY A 58 -8.60 -14.84 6.46
C GLY A 58 -7.78 -13.67 6.97
N LYS A 59 -7.38 -12.72 6.11
CA LYS A 59 -6.83 -11.44 6.59
C LYS A 59 -7.93 -10.67 7.31
N SER A 60 -7.63 -10.08 8.47
CA SER A 60 -8.62 -9.28 9.21
C SER A 60 -9.06 -8.04 8.39
N PRO A 61 -10.36 -7.72 8.32
CA PRO A 61 -10.85 -6.51 7.65
C PRO A 61 -10.32 -5.22 8.28
N ASP A 62 -10.03 -5.25 9.58
CA ASP A 62 -9.51 -4.11 10.34
C ASP A 62 -8.00 -3.94 10.21
N THR A 63 -7.33 -4.79 9.42
CA THR A 63 -5.87 -4.71 9.23
C THR A 63 -5.50 -3.31 8.73
N PRO A 64 -4.61 -2.57 9.41
CA PRO A 64 -4.17 -1.26 8.94
C PRO A 64 -3.53 -1.37 7.56
N SER A 65 -3.94 -0.49 6.65
CA SER A 65 -3.48 -0.51 5.27
C SER A 65 -3.37 0.88 4.68
N ALA A 66 -2.47 1.05 3.71
CA ALA A 66 -2.22 2.33 3.07
C ALA A 66 -1.86 2.16 1.60
N VAL A 67 -2.13 3.20 0.81
CA VAL A 67 -1.63 3.34 -0.55
C VAL A 67 -0.82 4.63 -0.65
N VAL A 68 0.41 4.52 -1.12
CA VAL A 68 1.31 5.66 -1.34
C VAL A 68 1.54 5.81 -2.84
N GLN A 69 1.04 6.92 -3.39
CA GLN A 69 1.23 7.31 -4.79
C GLN A 69 2.44 8.22 -4.92
N TRP A 70 3.19 8.07 -6.02
CA TRP A 70 4.35 8.92 -6.33
C TRP A 70 5.31 9.06 -5.14
N ALA A 71 5.53 7.95 -4.43
CA ALA A 71 6.35 7.91 -3.23
C ALA A 71 7.70 8.61 -3.47
N THR A 72 8.15 9.37 -2.48
CA THR A 72 9.39 10.17 -2.46
C THR A 72 9.45 11.37 -3.43
N THR A 73 8.38 11.67 -4.16
CA THR A 73 8.28 12.87 -5.01
C THR A 73 7.56 14.02 -4.31
N GLY A 74 7.64 15.24 -4.87
CA GLY A 74 6.89 16.39 -4.38
C GLY A 74 5.36 16.25 -4.54
N ASP A 75 4.90 15.35 -5.40
CA ASP A 75 3.49 15.06 -5.69
C ASP A 75 2.97 13.81 -4.96
N GLN A 76 3.69 13.37 -3.91
CA GLN A 76 3.31 12.18 -3.16
C GLN A 76 1.90 12.35 -2.57
N ARG A 77 1.12 11.28 -2.58
CA ARG A 77 -0.20 11.26 -1.95
C ARG A 77 -0.36 9.94 -1.22
N THR A 78 -0.82 10.01 0.03
CA THR A 78 -1.03 8.83 0.86
C THR A 78 -2.48 8.74 1.30
N VAL A 79 -3.08 7.56 1.14
CA VAL A 79 -4.38 7.22 1.71
C VAL A 79 -4.19 6.08 2.69
N GLU A 80 -4.78 6.21 3.88
CA GLU A 80 -4.80 5.18 4.93
C GLU A 80 -6.24 4.77 5.21
N ALA A 81 -6.46 3.48 5.42
CA ALA A 81 -7.76 2.93 5.81
C ALA A 81 -7.60 1.51 6.39
N PRO A 82 -8.61 1.00 7.13
CA PRO A 82 -8.78 -0.45 7.31
C PRO A 82 -8.79 -1.16 5.96
N LEU A 83 -8.29 -2.40 5.91
CA LEU A 83 -8.16 -3.18 4.67
C LEU A 83 -9.48 -3.26 3.89
N ILE A 84 -10.60 -3.44 4.59
CA ILE A 84 -11.94 -3.52 3.96
C ILE A 84 -12.37 -2.22 3.28
N ASP A 85 -11.96 -1.07 3.81
CA ASP A 85 -12.36 0.25 3.31
C ASP A 85 -11.35 0.84 2.32
N LEU A 86 -10.14 0.27 2.22
CA LEU A 86 -9.05 0.79 1.43
C LEU A 86 -9.42 1.05 -0.05
N PRO A 87 -10.14 0.16 -0.77
CA PRO A 87 -10.53 0.42 -2.15
C PRO A 87 -11.39 1.68 -2.29
N ARG A 88 -12.34 1.88 -1.38
CA ARG A 88 -13.21 3.07 -1.37
C ARG A 88 -12.42 4.33 -1.04
N ALA A 89 -11.52 4.27 -0.04
CA ALA A 89 -10.68 5.39 0.34
C ALA A 89 -9.77 5.83 -0.82
N VAL A 90 -9.18 4.88 -1.55
CA VAL A 90 -8.34 5.11 -2.74
C VAL A 90 -9.13 5.76 -3.87
N GLN A 91 -10.36 5.27 -4.13
CA GLN A 91 -11.25 5.86 -5.13
C GLN A 91 -11.63 7.30 -4.77
N HIS A 92 -12.04 7.56 -3.53
CA HIS A 92 -12.36 8.90 -3.05
C HIS A 92 -11.15 9.85 -3.10
N GLY A 93 -9.95 9.34 -2.82
CA GLY A 93 -8.71 10.10 -2.89
C GLY A 93 -8.18 10.33 -4.32
N GLY A 94 -8.81 9.75 -5.34
CA GLY A 94 -8.36 9.85 -6.73
C GLY A 94 -6.95 9.29 -6.95
N ILE A 95 -6.55 8.27 -6.17
CA ILE A 95 -5.23 7.67 -6.26
C ILE A 95 -5.20 6.68 -7.44
N THR A 96 -4.20 6.84 -8.30
CA THR A 96 -3.96 6.01 -9.49
C THR A 96 -2.54 5.47 -9.51
N ALA A 97 -2.19 4.64 -10.49
CA ALA A 97 -0.79 4.27 -10.71
C ALA A 97 0.07 5.51 -11.05
N PRO A 98 1.37 5.51 -10.70
CA PRO A 98 2.10 4.51 -9.91
C PRO A 98 1.85 4.67 -8.40
N ALA A 99 1.49 3.58 -7.74
CA ALA A 99 1.29 3.53 -6.29
C ALA A 99 1.70 2.18 -5.70
N ILE A 100 2.07 2.20 -4.41
CA ILE A 100 2.44 1.02 -3.62
C ILE A 100 1.36 0.81 -2.55
N VAL A 101 0.88 -0.42 -2.42
CA VAL A 101 -0.08 -0.83 -1.39
C VAL A 101 0.69 -1.45 -0.23
N LEU A 102 0.41 -1.03 0.99
CA LEU A 102 1.02 -1.49 2.24
C LEU A 102 -0.08 -2.06 3.12
N ILE A 103 0.08 -3.29 3.61
CA ILE A 103 -0.91 -3.97 4.46
C ILE A 103 -0.19 -4.57 5.65
N GLY A 104 -0.55 -4.13 6.86
CA GLY A 104 0.01 -4.63 8.10
C GLY A 104 0.12 -3.57 9.20
N PRO A 105 0.46 -3.99 10.43
CA PRO A 105 0.38 -3.15 11.61
C PRO A 105 1.38 -1.97 11.63
N VAL A 106 2.42 -2.00 10.79
CA VAL A 106 3.34 -0.85 10.65
C VAL A 106 2.69 0.38 10.04
N VAL A 107 1.58 0.23 9.30
CA VAL A 107 0.86 1.36 8.71
C VAL A 107 0.35 2.30 9.79
N ALA A 108 -0.11 1.78 10.93
CA ALA A 108 -0.60 2.59 12.05
C ALA A 108 0.48 3.51 12.65
N LEU A 109 1.77 3.25 12.39
CA LEU A 109 2.87 4.11 12.84
C LEU A 109 3.02 5.37 11.97
N ARG A 110 2.33 5.47 10.83
CA ARG A 110 2.43 6.64 9.93
C ARG A 110 2.10 7.94 10.65
N ALA A 111 1.07 7.97 11.51
CA ALA A 111 0.72 9.17 12.27
C ALA A 111 1.89 9.77 13.07
N GLN A 112 2.83 8.93 13.52
CA GLN A 112 4.02 9.35 14.27
C GLN A 112 5.24 9.63 13.37
N LEU A 113 5.25 9.08 12.16
CA LEU A 113 6.39 9.05 11.25
C LEU A 113 6.17 9.84 9.94
N ALA A 114 5.05 10.53 9.77
CA ALA A 114 4.69 11.24 8.53
C ALA A 114 5.45 12.56 8.31
N TRP A 115 6.78 12.51 8.32
CA TRP A 115 7.64 13.71 8.25
C TRP A 115 7.81 14.26 6.82
N PHE A 116 7.72 13.42 5.78
CA PHE A 116 8.06 13.81 4.40
C PHE A 116 7.09 14.84 3.82
N GLU A 117 5.79 14.61 4.02
CA GLU A 117 4.72 15.49 3.53
C GLU A 117 4.62 16.80 4.33
N GLN A 118 5.35 16.90 5.45
CA GLN A 118 5.43 18.09 6.31
C GLN A 118 6.63 18.99 5.99
N ARG A 119 7.46 18.62 5.00
CA ARG A 119 8.65 19.41 4.64
C ARG A 119 8.25 20.77 4.04
N PRO A 120 9.01 21.87 4.28
CA PRO A 120 8.64 23.22 3.83
C PRO A 120 8.39 23.38 2.32
N LEU A 121 9.07 22.58 1.50
CA LEU A 121 8.99 22.64 0.04
C LEU A 121 8.11 21.54 -0.57
N TYR A 122 7.36 20.81 0.25
CA TYR A 122 6.48 19.76 -0.24
C TYR A 122 5.41 20.33 -1.18
N GLY A 123 5.18 19.66 -2.33
CA GLY A 123 4.29 20.14 -3.39
C GLY A 123 4.72 21.44 -4.09
N LYS A 124 5.92 21.98 -3.83
CA LYS A 124 6.41 23.21 -4.48
C LYS A 124 7.26 22.88 -5.71
N ARG A 125 7.01 23.61 -6.80
CA ARG A 125 7.84 23.61 -8.01
C ARG A 125 8.63 24.92 -8.05
N VAL A 126 9.97 24.82 -8.06
CA VAL A 126 10.86 25.98 -8.11
C VAL A 126 11.50 26.04 -9.49
N LEU A 127 11.26 27.15 -10.21
CA LEU A 127 11.93 27.44 -11.46
C LEU A 127 13.24 28.18 -11.16
N VAL A 128 14.37 27.69 -11.68
CA VAL A 128 15.66 28.39 -11.60
C VAL A 128 16.03 28.81 -13.02
N SER A 129 15.93 30.11 -13.32
CA SER A 129 16.47 30.67 -14.56
C SER A 129 17.99 30.80 -14.45
N ARG A 130 18.71 30.48 -15.53
CA ARG A 130 20.14 30.75 -15.68
C ARG A 130 20.35 32.10 -16.34
#